data_AF-A0A857N5W9-F1
#
_entry.id   AF-A0A857N5W9-F1
#
_cell.length_a   1.000
_cell.length_b   1.000
_cell.length_c   1.000
_cell.angle_alpha   90.00
_cell.angle_beta   90.00
_cell.angle_gamma   90.00
#
_symmetry.space_group_name_H-M   'P 1'
#
loop_
_entity.id
_entity.type
_entity.pdbx_description
1 polymer ?
#
loop_
_entity_poly.entity_id
_entity_poly.type
_entity_poly.pdbx_seq_one_letter_code
_entity_poly.pdbx_strand_id
1 'polypeptide(L)'
;MNLAIVCARSVFTERAEKYIQREKVSRYVKFLGYVPDKELISLYSQSEALVQPSLIEGFGLTGLEAMAVKTPVIAANASCLPEVYQNAALFFEPLDSNDLYKKNFTATRK
;
A
#
# COMPACT_ATOMS: atom_id res chain seq x y z
N MET A 1 -6.10 12.10 6.63
CA MET A 1 -5.60 10.89 5.95
C MET A 1 -4.12 10.75 6.25
N ASN A 2 -3.68 9.60 6.78
CA ASN A 2 -2.28 9.33 7.15
C ASN A 2 -1.79 8.10 6.37
N LEU A 3 -0.53 8.09 5.95
CA LEU A 3 0.14 6.95 5.33
C LEU A 3 1.05 6.27 6.36
N ALA A 4 0.78 5.00 6.63
CA ALA A 4 1.68 4.15 7.41
C ALA A 4 2.55 3.32 6.46
N ILE A 5 3.86 3.33 6.67
CA ILE A 5 4.83 2.52 5.94
C ILE A 5 5.40 1.48 6.90
N VAL A 6 5.09 0.21 6.65
CA VAL A 6 5.61 -0.93 7.40
C VAL A 6 6.73 -1.56 6.60
N CYS A 7 7.93 -1.60 7.16
CA CYS A 7 9.07 -2.26 6.54
C CYS A 7 10.12 -2.58 7.60
N ALA A 8 10.47 -3.86 7.74
CA ALA A 8 11.50 -4.31 8.68
C ALA A 8 12.91 -3.85 8.30
N ARG A 9 13.15 -3.56 7.01
CA ARG A 9 14.46 -3.20 6.46
C ARG A 9 14.50 -1.71 6.13
N SER A 10 15.53 -1.03 6.61
CA SER A 10 15.67 0.43 6.46
C SER A 10 16.47 0.87 5.22
N VAL A 11 16.78 -0.04 4.28
CA VAL A 11 17.68 0.22 3.14
C VAL A 11 17.26 1.45 2.32
N PHE A 12 15.95 1.70 2.18
CA PHE A 12 15.42 2.85 1.45
C PHE A 12 14.81 3.93 2.34
N THR A 13 14.81 3.73 3.67
CA THR A 13 14.13 4.62 4.62
C THR A 13 14.75 6.02 4.60
N GLU A 14 16.08 6.13 4.65
CA GLU A 14 16.74 7.45 4.62
C GLU A 14 16.41 8.25 3.34
N ARG A 15 16.36 7.58 2.18
CA ARG A 15 16.00 8.20 0.91
C ARG A 15 14.55 8.70 0.95
N ALA A 16 13.64 7.87 1.47
CA ALA A 16 12.23 8.22 1.60
C ALA A 16 12.02 9.39 2.59
N GLU A 17 12.70 9.37 3.74
CA GLU A 17 12.63 10.44 4.74
C GLU A 17 13.11 11.79 4.18
N LYS A 18 14.23 11.81 3.45
CA LYS A 18 14.72 13.02 2.78
C LYS A 18 13.68 13.56 1.78
N TYR A 19 13.06 12.68 1.00
CA TYR A 19 11.99 13.05 0.07
C TYR A 19 10.79 13.65 0.83
N ILE A 20 10.30 12.97 1.86
CA ILE A 20 9.16 13.39 2.68
C ILE A 20 9.40 14.76 3.33
N GLN A 21 10.61 15.00 3.83
CA GLN A 21 11.01 16.29 4.40
C GLN A 21 11.02 17.40 3.34
N ARG A 22 11.60 17.12 2.16
CA ARG A 22 11.64 18.07 1.04
C ARG A 22 10.24 18.47 0.58
N GLU A 23 9.33 17.51 0.47
CA GLU A 23 7.93 17.75 0.08
C GLU A 23 7.08 18.31 1.24
N LYS A 24 7.63 18.46 2.45
CA LYS A 24 6.95 19.01 3.65
C LYS A 24 5.70 18.24 4.06
N VAL A 25 5.68 16.92 3.81
CA VAL A 25 4.55 16.03 4.11
C VAL A 25 4.77 15.11 5.32
N SER A 26 5.85 15.31 6.09
CA SER A 26 6.19 14.46 7.25
C SER A 26 5.06 14.26 8.25
N ARG A 27 4.17 15.25 8.42
CA ARG A 27 3.03 15.15 9.33
C ARG A 27 2.00 14.08 8.93
N TYR A 28 2.02 13.63 7.68
CA TYR A 28 1.07 12.67 7.12
C TYR A 28 1.68 11.26 6.96
N VAL A 29 2.99 11.09 7.16
CA VAL A 29 3.67 9.81 6.91
C VAL A 29 4.27 9.29 8.22
N LYS A 30 4.02 8.01 8.53
CA LYS A 30 4.59 7.33 9.68
C LYS A 30 5.32 6.07 9.23
N PHE A 31 6.61 5.96 9.56
CA PHE A 31 7.34 4.71 9.43
C PHE A 31 7.14 3.89 10.70
N LEU A 32 6.59 2.68 10.56
CA LEU A 32 6.32 1.79 11.69
C LEU A 32 7.43 0.76 11.91
N GLY A 33 8.37 0.64 10.97
CA GLY A 33 9.47 -0.33 11.05
C GLY A 33 8.98 -1.77 10.93
N TYR A 34 9.58 -2.66 11.71
CA TYR A 34 9.11 -4.05 11.84
C TYR A 34 7.84 -4.09 12.70
N VAL A 35 6.82 -4.78 12.19
CA VAL A 35 5.56 -5.03 12.89
C VAL A 35 5.30 -6.53 12.87
N PRO A 36 5.01 -7.18 14.01
CA PRO A 36 4.65 -8.59 14.05
C PRO A 36 3.36 -8.90 13.26
N ASP A 37 3.25 -10.09 12.68
CA ASP A 37 2.14 -10.47 11.80
C ASP A 37 0.74 -10.20 12.39
N LYS A 38 0.54 -10.49 13.69
CA LYS A 38 -0.75 -10.23 14.37
C LYS A 38 -1.11 -8.75 14.38
N GLU A 39 -0.13 -7.88 14.60
CA GLU A 39 -0.31 -6.44 14.60
C GLU A 39 -0.46 -5.91 13.16
N LEU A 40 0.24 -6.50 12.20
CA LEU A 40 0.11 -6.17 10.78
C LEU A 40 -1.31 -6.42 10.26
N ILE A 41 -1.92 -7.55 10.65
CA ILE A 41 -3.33 -7.84 10.34
C ILE A 41 -4.26 -6.79 10.96
N SER A 42 -3.99 -6.37 12.21
CA SER A 42 -4.74 -5.29 12.84
C SER A 42 -4.59 -3.97 12.07
N LEU A 43 -3.38 -3.63 11.60
CA LEU A 43 -3.13 -2.44 10.79
C LEU A 43 -3.92 -2.50 9.48
N TYR A 44 -3.92 -3.63 8.78
CA TYR A 44 -4.73 -3.80 7.57
C TYR A 44 -6.20 -3.53 7.87
N SER A 45 -6.80 -4.23 8.85
CA SER A 45 -8.23 -4.11 9.17
C SER A 45 -8.69 -2.70 9.55
N GLN A 46 -7.77 -1.89 10.11
CA GLN A 46 -8.02 -0.51 10.49
C GLN A 46 -7.73 0.50 9.37
N SER A 47 -7.03 0.06 8.31
CA SER A 47 -6.70 0.91 7.17
C SER A 47 -7.91 1.14 6.27
N GLU A 48 -7.93 2.31 5.62
CA GLU A 48 -8.91 2.63 4.58
C GLU A 48 -8.62 1.85 3.28
N ALA A 49 -7.34 1.63 2.99
CA ALA A 49 -6.85 0.80 1.90
C ALA A 49 -5.38 0.40 2.12
N LEU A 50 -4.95 -0.68 1.49
CA LEU A 50 -3.55 -0.98 1.22
C LEU A 50 -3.17 -0.44 -0.17
N VAL A 51 -2.00 0.19 -0.29
CA VAL A 51 -1.42 0.57 -1.59
C VAL A 51 -0.19 -0.30 -1.85
N GLN A 52 -0.21 -1.07 -2.93
CA GLN A 52 0.89 -1.92 -3.37
C GLN A 52 1.45 -1.42 -4.73
N PRO A 53 2.42 -0.48 -4.70
CA PRO A 53 2.96 0.15 -5.90
C PRO A 53 4.12 -0.63 -6.54
N SER A 54 4.17 -1.94 -6.33
CA SER A 54 5.30 -2.79 -6.75
C SER A 54 5.33 -2.95 -8.27
N LEU A 55 6.51 -2.75 -8.87
CA LEU A 55 6.74 -2.99 -10.30
C LEU A 55 6.90 -4.48 -10.63
N ILE A 56 7.42 -5.25 -9.67
CA ILE A 56 7.68 -6.68 -9.77
C ILE A 56 7.29 -7.31 -8.45
N GLU A 57 6.50 -8.38 -8.50
CA GLU A 57 6.06 -9.16 -7.35
C GLU A 57 6.16 -10.65 -7.65
N GLY A 58 6.48 -11.44 -6.63
CA GLY A 58 6.47 -12.89 -6.77
C GLY A 58 5.05 -13.46 -6.86
N PHE A 59 4.14 -12.92 -6.02
CA PHE A 59 2.75 -13.38 -5.97
C PHE A 59 1.74 -12.33 -5.47
N GLY A 60 2.15 -11.38 -4.63
CA GLY A 60 1.21 -10.41 -4.04
C GLY A 60 0.52 -10.89 -2.75
N LEU A 61 1.25 -11.59 -1.87
CA LEU A 61 0.69 -12.03 -0.58
C LEU A 61 0.16 -10.87 0.26
N THR A 62 0.86 -9.73 0.26
CA THR A 62 0.49 -8.53 1.02
C THR A 62 -0.92 -8.02 0.68
N GLY A 63 -1.28 -8.01 -0.62
CA GLY A 63 -2.63 -7.64 -1.05
C GLY A 63 -3.66 -8.69 -0.66
N LEU A 64 -3.35 -9.97 -0.81
CA LEU A 64 -4.25 -11.06 -0.40
C LEU A 64 -4.52 -11.05 1.11
N GLU A 65 -3.51 -10.77 1.94
CA GLU A 65 -3.65 -10.61 3.39
C GLU A 65 -4.59 -9.45 3.75
N ALA A 66 -4.44 -8.30 3.08
CA ALA A 66 -5.33 -7.16 3.26
C ALA A 66 -6.77 -7.49 2.83
N MET A 67 -6.95 -8.13 1.67
CA MET A 67 -8.25 -8.56 1.18
C MET A 67 -8.94 -9.57 2.13
N ALA A 68 -8.16 -10.47 2.75
CA ALA A 68 -8.69 -11.45 3.69
C ALA A 68 -9.35 -10.82 4.92
N VAL A 69 -8.91 -9.61 5.31
CA VAL A 69 -9.54 -8.80 6.37
C VAL A 69 -10.41 -7.68 5.84
N LYS A 70 -10.87 -7.80 4.58
CA LYS A 70 -11.76 -6.86 3.88
C LYS A 70 -11.18 -5.46 3.70
N THR A 71 -9.85 -5.32 3.75
CA THR A 71 -9.18 -4.05 3.45
C THR A 71 -9.04 -3.90 1.95
N PRO A 72 -9.57 -2.82 1.36
CA PRO A 72 -9.44 -2.58 -0.07
C PRO A 72 -7.97 -2.46 -0.51
N VAL A 73 -7.67 -2.90 -1.74
CA VAL A 73 -6.31 -2.87 -2.29
C VAL A 73 -6.25 -2.00 -3.54
N ILE A 74 -5.34 -1.03 -3.55
CA ILE A 74 -4.89 -0.34 -4.76
C ILE A 74 -3.54 -0.94 -5.16
N ALA A 75 -3.44 -1.49 -6.36
CA ALA A 75 -2.24 -2.17 -6.83
C ALA A 75 -1.74 -1.60 -8.15
N ALA A 76 -0.43 -1.65 -8.39
CA ALA A 76 0.11 -1.35 -9.70
C ALA A 76 -0.39 -2.38 -10.74
N ASN A 77 -0.71 -1.93 -11.95
CA ASN A 77 -1.03 -2.78 -13.10
C ASN A 77 0.25 -3.42 -13.66
N ALA A 78 0.92 -4.25 -12.87
CA ALA A 78 2.22 -4.80 -13.19
C ALA A 78 2.41 -6.22 -12.64
N SER A 79 3.33 -6.95 -13.26
CA SER A 79 3.76 -8.28 -12.81
C SER A 79 2.56 -9.25 -12.71
N CYS A 80 2.52 -10.09 -11.67
CA CYS A 80 1.44 -11.03 -11.42
C CYS A 80 0.18 -10.39 -10.81
N LEU A 81 0.23 -9.12 -10.39
CA LEU A 81 -0.84 -8.52 -9.57
C LEU A 81 -2.21 -8.48 -10.28
N PRO A 82 -2.33 -8.10 -11.57
CA PRO A 82 -3.62 -8.13 -12.28
C PRO A 82 -4.23 -9.53 -12.37
N GLU A 83 -3.38 -10.55 -12.55
CA GLU A 83 -3.81 -11.95 -12.66
C GLU A 83 -4.28 -12.51 -11.30
N VAL A 84 -3.52 -12.22 -10.24
CA VAL A 84 -3.80 -12.74 -8.89
C VAL A 84 -4.96 -12.00 -8.23
N TYR A 85 -5.02 -10.67 -8.34
CA TYR A 85 -6.03 -9.86 -7.65
C TYR A 85 -7.31 -9.70 -8.45
N GLN A 86 -7.25 -9.78 -9.78
CA GLN A 86 -8.41 -9.67 -10.67
C GLN A 86 -9.30 -8.47 -10.29
N ASN A 87 -10.62 -8.65 -10.26
CA ASN A 87 -11.59 -7.58 -9.97
C ASN A 87 -11.66 -7.20 -8.48
N ALA A 88 -10.81 -7.76 -7.61
CA ALA A 88 -10.81 -7.44 -6.18
C ALA A 88 -9.92 -6.24 -5.81
N ALA A 89 -9.04 -5.80 -6.71
CA ALA A 89 -8.21 -4.61 -6.53
C ALA A 89 -8.57 -3.48 -7.51
N LEU A 90 -8.25 -2.24 -7.13
CA LEU A 90 -8.19 -1.13 -8.06
C LEU A 90 -6.77 -1.04 -8.62
N PHE A 91 -6.63 -1.10 -9.94
CA PHE A 91 -5.33 -1.00 -10.57
C PHE A 91 -5.02 0.42 -11.03
N PHE A 92 -3.75 0.80 -10.92
CA PHE A 92 -3.21 2.03 -11.50
C PHE A 92 -1.98 1.77 -12.37
N GLU A 93 -1.74 2.64 -13.34
CA GLU A 93 -0.60 2.53 -14.23
C GLU A 93 0.72 2.76 -13.44
N PRO A 94 1.67 1.82 -13.49
CA PRO A 94 2.90 1.93 -12.73
C PRO A 94 3.70 3.18 -13.15
N LEU A 95 4.33 3.84 -12.17
CA LEU A 95 5.07 5.11 -12.36
C LEU A 95 4.20 6.33 -12.73
N ASP A 96 2.87 6.18 -12.85
CA ASP A 96 1.93 7.29 -12.99
C ASP A 96 1.24 7.59 -11.64
N SER A 97 1.82 8.53 -10.89
CA SER A 97 1.24 8.96 -9.60
C SER A 97 -0.10 9.69 -9.76
N ASN A 98 -0.40 10.26 -10.92
CA ASN A 98 -1.69 10.90 -11.18
C ASN A 98 -2.79 9.87 -11.40
N ASP A 99 -2.49 8.75 -12.07
CA ASP A 99 -3.45 7.67 -12.19
C ASP A 99 -3.76 7.06 -10.81
N LEU A 100 -2.75 6.83 -9.98
CA LEU A 100 -2.94 6.41 -8.58
C LEU A 100 -3.83 7.40 -7.80
N TYR A 101 -3.56 8.70 -7.91
CA TYR A 101 -4.35 9.73 -7.21
C TYR A 101 -5.83 9.72 -7.61
N LYS A 102 -6.15 9.38 -8.86
CA LYS A 102 -7.53 9.31 -9.35
C LYS A 102 -8.28 8.07 -8.86
N LYS A 103 -7.60 7.06 -8.29
CA LYS A 103 -8.25 5.85 -7.76
C LYS A 103 -8.99 6.20 -6.48
N ASN A 104 -10.29 6.49 -6.63
CA ASN A 104 -11.18 6.73 -5.52
C ASN A 104 -11.79 5.42 -5.02
N PHE A 105 -11.60 5.11 -3.74
CA PHE A 105 -12.40 4.11 -3.06
C PHE A 105 -13.67 4.74 -2.49
N THR A 106 -14.83 4.33 -3.00
CA THR A 106 -16.08 4.48 -2.25
C THR A 106 -16.11 3.34 -1.23
N ALA A 107 -15.60 3.60 -0.02
CA ALA A 107 -15.46 2.61 1.05
C ALA A 107 -16.82 2.04 1.47
N THR A 108 -17.32 1.06 0.72
CA THR A 108 -18.47 0.26 1.13
C THR A 108 -17.89 -1.00 1.77
N ARG A 109 -17.51 -0.89 3.06
CA ARG A 109 -17.20 -2.07 3.88
C ARG A 109 -18.51 -2.89 3.97
N LYS A 110 -18.68 -3.88 3.09
CA LYS A 110 -19.73 -4.90 3.21
C LYS A 110 -19.25 -6.05 4.11
#